data_AF-A0A150Q8K1-F1
#
_entry.id   AF-A0A150Q8K1-F1
#
_cell.length_a   1.000
_cell.length_b   1.000
_cell.length_c   1.000
_cell.angle_alpha   90.00
_cell.angle_beta   90.00
_cell.angle_gamma   90.00
#
_symmetry.space_group_name_H-M   'P 1'
#
loop_
_entity.id
_entity.type
_entity.pdbx_description
1 polymer ?
#
loop_
_entity_poly.entity_id
_entity_poly.type
_entity_poly.pdbx_seq_one_letter_code
_entity_poly.pdbx_strand_id
1 'polypeptide(L)'
;MSSRGTEGQVDVALQQVKERWNPAWPGLSEMLRLLDVDWSGDDAVRIWVILNDEDDQEWPEEHMEAIDEAIRASLRDAGVDAWPYIHFRGKSEQEELIERESEEEDAEDDLAGDDEAHDGPSSDAAAAQRRV
;
A
#
# COMPACT_ATOMS: atom_id res chain seq x y z
N MET A 1 10.63 8.67 18.70
CA MET A 1 9.39 8.03 19.22
C MET A 1 9.14 6.80 18.36
N SER A 2 8.67 5.68 18.92
CA SER A 2 8.57 4.42 18.17
C SER A 2 7.48 4.52 17.09
N SER A 3 7.83 4.28 15.82
CA SER A 3 6.91 4.33 14.66
C SER A 3 5.67 3.44 14.82
N ARG A 4 5.74 2.39 15.66
CA ARG A 4 4.60 1.55 16.05
C ARG A 4 3.50 2.30 16.82
N GLY A 5 3.81 3.40 17.49
CA GLY A 5 2.82 4.23 18.20
C GLY A 5 1.98 5.03 17.22
N THR A 6 2.65 5.76 16.33
CA THR A 6 2.02 6.58 15.29
C THR A 6 1.13 5.75 14.38
N GLU A 7 1.58 4.55 14.01
CA GLU A 7 0.82 3.62 13.17
C GLU A 7 -0.57 3.30 13.74
N GLY A 8 -0.62 2.87 15.01
CA GLY A 8 -1.88 2.56 15.67
C GLY A 8 -2.77 3.79 15.90
N GLN A 9 -2.17 4.97 16.10
CA GLN A 9 -2.94 6.22 16.23
C GLN A 9 -3.62 6.61 14.91
N VAL A 10 -2.91 6.46 13.78
CA VAL A 10 -3.47 6.71 12.44
C VAL A 10 -4.63 5.75 12.18
N ASP A 11 -4.46 4.45 12.44
CA ASP A 11 -5.52 3.46 12.21
C ASP A 11 -6.79 3.76 13.03
N VAL A 12 -6.62 4.09 14.32
CA VAL A 12 -7.74 4.48 15.18
C VAL A 12 -8.41 5.75 14.67
N ALA A 13 -7.64 6.75 14.24
CA ALA A 13 -8.18 8.01 13.72
C ALA A 13 -9.00 7.79 12.44
N LEU A 14 -8.48 7.01 11.49
CA LEU A 14 -9.19 6.71 10.24
C LEU A 14 -10.44 5.87 10.50
N GLN A 15 -10.36 4.88 11.40
CA GLN A 15 -11.52 4.09 11.78
C GLN A 15 -12.64 4.95 12.39
N GLN A 16 -12.30 5.93 13.23
CA GLN A 16 -13.29 6.86 13.79
C GLN A 16 -13.96 7.72 12.72
N VAL A 17 -13.22 8.17 11.71
CA VAL A 17 -13.80 8.90 10.57
C VAL A 17 -14.80 7.99 9.85
N LYS A 18 -14.40 6.75 9.54
CA LYS A 18 -15.25 5.78 8.86
C LYS A 18 -16.55 5.50 9.61
N GLU A 19 -16.48 5.32 10.93
CA GLU A 19 -17.65 5.02 11.77
C GLU A 19 -18.59 6.21 11.93
N ARG A 20 -18.07 7.43 11.93
CA ARG A 20 -18.86 8.66 12.09
C ARG A 20 -19.39 9.20 10.77
N TRP A 21 -18.80 8.78 9.64
CA TRP A 21 -19.24 9.23 8.32
C TRP A 21 -20.65 8.72 8.06
N ASN A 22 -21.61 9.65 8.05
CA ASN A 22 -23.02 9.33 7.83
C ASN A 22 -23.27 9.24 6.32
N PRO A 23 -23.67 8.08 5.77
CA PRO A 23 -23.82 7.90 4.34
C PRO A 23 -25.11 8.56 3.86
N ALA A 24 -25.02 9.83 3.49
CA ALA A 24 -25.95 10.40 2.54
C ALA A 24 -25.34 10.35 1.14
N TRP A 25 -24.16 10.95 0.98
CA TRP A 25 -23.30 10.90 -0.21
C TRP A 25 -22.10 11.85 0.02
N PRO A 26 -20.88 11.56 -0.49
CA PRO A 26 -20.45 10.33 -1.14
C PRO A 26 -20.31 9.18 -0.16
N GLY A 27 -20.51 7.95 -0.66
CA GLY A 27 -20.36 6.73 0.15
C GLY A 27 -18.89 6.42 0.36
N LEU A 28 -18.44 6.39 1.61
CA LEU A 28 -17.08 6.00 1.97
C LEU A 28 -16.96 4.47 2.01
N SER A 29 -16.18 3.88 1.10
CA SER A 29 -15.96 2.43 1.04
C SER A 29 -14.82 2.01 1.97
N GLU A 30 -13.64 2.59 1.75
CA GLU A 30 -12.39 2.19 2.39
C GLU A 30 -11.44 3.37 2.55
N MET A 31 -10.52 3.27 3.50
CA MET A 31 -9.37 4.16 3.62
C MET A 31 -8.12 3.33 3.79
N LEU A 32 -7.16 3.51 2.90
CA LEU A 32 -5.84 2.90 2.97
C LEU A 32 -4.82 3.94 3.43
N ARG A 33 -3.78 3.50 4.13
CA ARG A 33 -2.74 4.40 4.61
C ARG A 33 -1.34 3.80 4.49
N LEU A 34 -0.38 4.66 4.17
CA LEU A 34 1.04 4.35 4.14
C LEU A 34 1.79 5.40 4.96
N LEU A 35 2.63 4.93 5.90
CA LEU A 35 3.57 5.82 6.59
C LEU A 35 4.75 6.08 5.66
N ASP A 36 5.09 7.35 5.47
CA ASP A 36 6.14 7.79 4.55
C ASP A 36 7.00 8.87 5.20
N VAL A 37 8.05 9.29 4.49
CA VAL A 37 8.85 10.46 4.83
C VAL A 37 8.68 11.45 3.68
N ASP A 38 8.32 12.69 4.01
CA ASP A 38 8.17 13.71 2.98
C ASP A 38 9.53 14.17 2.41
N TRP A 39 9.47 15.04 1.40
CA TRP A 39 10.66 15.55 0.74
C TRP A 39 11.59 16.36 1.67
N SER A 40 11.09 16.85 2.82
CA SER A 40 11.88 17.52 3.86
C SER A 40 12.57 16.55 4.82
N GLY A 41 12.18 15.28 4.83
CA GLY A 41 12.65 14.31 5.81
C GLY A 41 11.74 14.19 7.04
N ASP A 42 10.56 14.80 7.03
CA ASP A 42 9.60 14.76 8.13
C ASP A 42 8.63 13.58 7.97
N ASP A 43 8.13 13.06 9.10
CA ASP A 43 7.16 11.97 9.11
C ASP A 43 5.87 12.40 8.38
N ALA A 44 5.42 11.57 7.45
CA ALA A 44 4.24 11.81 6.63
C ALA A 44 3.33 10.58 6.60
N VAL A 45 2.07 10.84 6.25
CA VAL A 45 1.05 9.81 6.06
C VAL A 45 0.39 10.04 4.72
N ARG A 46 0.44 9.04 3.83
CA ARG A 46 -0.36 9.01 2.61
C ARG A 46 -1.64 8.26 2.89
N ILE A 47 -2.77 8.85 2.53
CA ILE A 47 -4.10 8.29 2.75
C ILE A 47 -4.82 8.24 1.41
N TRP A 48 -5.30 7.06 1.04
CA TRP A 48 -6.21 6.90 -0.09
C TRP A 48 -7.62 6.68 0.43
N VAL A 49 -8.51 7.61 0.10
CA VAL A 49 -9.93 7.55 0.40
C VAL A 49 -10.63 6.94 -0.79
N ILE A 50 -11.20 5.75 -0.59
CA ILE A 50 -11.94 5.01 -1.61
C ILE A 50 -13.41 5.31 -1.45
N LEU A 51 -14.00 5.90 -2.48
CA LEU A 51 -15.41 6.27 -2.51
C LEU A 51 -16.18 5.27 -3.38
N ASN A 52 -17.43 5.01 -3.02
CA ASN A 52 -18.35 4.31 -3.91
C ASN A 52 -18.69 5.22 -5.09
N ASP A 53 -18.33 4.77 -6.28
CA ASP A 53 -18.64 5.33 -7.59
C ASP A 53 -19.67 4.44 -8.27
N GLU A 54 -20.94 4.63 -7.94
CA GLU A 54 -22.01 4.11 -8.78
C GLU A 54 -22.22 5.11 -9.94
N ASP A 55 -22.17 4.63 -11.18
CA ASP A 55 -22.54 5.36 -12.41
C ASP A 55 -21.64 6.56 -12.83
N ASP A 56 -20.31 6.41 -12.86
CA ASP A 56 -19.37 7.42 -13.40
C ASP A 56 -19.55 8.82 -12.78
N GLN A 57 -19.94 8.86 -11.50
CA GLN A 57 -20.44 10.06 -10.86
C GLN A 57 -19.29 10.95 -10.37
N GLU A 58 -19.27 12.22 -10.80
CA GLU A 58 -18.31 13.21 -10.31
C GLU A 58 -18.67 13.65 -8.88
N TRP A 59 -17.65 13.72 -8.00
CA TRP A 59 -17.82 14.26 -6.65
C TRP A 59 -17.48 15.75 -6.60
N PRO A 60 -18.42 16.61 -6.15
CA PRO A 60 -18.16 18.01 -5.90
C PRO A 60 -17.04 18.18 -4.88
N GLU A 61 -16.20 19.18 -5.12
CA GLU A 61 -15.07 19.54 -4.26
C GLU A 61 -15.47 19.72 -2.80
N GLU A 62 -16.65 20.32 -2.53
CA GLU A 62 -17.18 20.52 -1.17
C GLU A 62 -17.33 19.23 -0.35
N HIS A 63 -17.64 18.12 -1.02
CA HIS A 63 -17.73 16.81 -0.35
C HIS A 63 -16.35 16.23 -0.06
N MET A 64 -15.39 16.45 -0.96
CA MET A 64 -14.01 16.01 -0.75
C MET A 64 -13.36 16.80 0.39
N GLU A 65 -13.58 18.12 0.43
CA GLU A 65 -13.13 19.00 1.51
C GLU A 65 -13.69 18.57 2.86
N ALA A 66 -14.97 18.22 2.95
CA ALA A 66 -15.57 17.75 4.19
C ALA A 66 -14.93 16.45 4.73
N ILE A 67 -14.55 15.53 3.83
CA ILE A 67 -13.84 14.30 4.21
C ILE A 67 -12.40 14.61 4.62
N ASP A 68 -11.69 15.43 3.82
CA ASP A 68 -10.32 15.86 4.13
C ASP A 68 -10.24 16.52 5.51
N GLU A 69 -11.16 17.46 5.81
CA GLU A 69 -11.23 18.13 7.10
C GLU A 69 -11.51 17.14 8.24
N ALA A 70 -12.45 16.20 8.04
CA ALA A 70 -12.76 15.17 9.03
C ALA A 70 -11.55 14.27 9.35
N ILE A 71 -10.78 13.89 8.32
CA ILE A 71 -9.56 13.11 8.48
C ILE A 71 -8.49 13.92 9.23
N ARG A 72 -8.22 15.15 8.80
CA ARG A 72 -7.24 16.03 9.47
C ARG A 72 -7.60 16.30 10.92
N ALA A 73 -8.87 16.53 11.21
CA ALA A 73 -9.36 16.72 12.57
C ALA A 73 -9.16 15.46 13.42
N SER A 74 -9.53 14.29 12.90
CA SER A 74 -9.36 13.02 13.61
C SER A 74 -7.89 12.69 13.90
N LEU A 75 -7.00 12.91 12.93
CA LEU A 75 -5.55 12.73 13.11
C LEU A 75 -4.98 13.67 14.19
N ARG A 76 -5.39 14.94 14.17
CA ARG A 76 -5.00 15.92 15.19
C ARG A 76 -5.50 15.51 16.57
N ASP A 77 -6.75 15.07 16.70
CA ASP A 77 -7.34 14.63 17.97
C ASP A 77 -6.66 13.36 18.51
N ALA A 78 -6.17 12.50 17.62
CA ALA A 78 -5.37 11.33 17.98
C ALA A 78 -3.91 11.65 18.33
N GLY A 79 -3.47 12.91 18.16
CA GLY A 79 -2.10 13.35 18.41
C GLY A 79 -1.10 12.85 17.37
N VAL A 80 -1.53 12.71 16.11
CA VAL A 80 -0.65 12.39 14.99
C VAL A 80 -0.03 13.69 14.47
N ASP A 81 1.28 13.84 14.66
CA ASP A 81 2.05 15.01 14.22
C ASP A 81 2.49 14.93 12.74
N ALA A 82 2.34 13.76 12.11
CA ALA A 82 2.74 13.52 10.72
C ALA A 82 1.84 14.28 9.72
N TRP A 83 2.42 14.78 8.63
CA TRP A 83 1.68 15.51 7.61
C TRP A 83 0.82 14.58 6.73
N PRO A 84 -0.51 14.80 6.59
CA PRO A 84 -1.35 13.95 5.78
C PRO A 84 -1.44 14.41 4.32
N TYR A 85 -1.12 13.50 3.40
CA TYR A 85 -1.36 13.57 1.96
C TYR A 85 -2.59 12.73 1.61
N ILE A 86 -3.72 13.39 1.36
CA ILE A 86 -5.01 12.74 1.14
C ILE A 86 -5.30 12.70 -0.35
N HIS A 87 -5.57 11.50 -0.87
CA HIS A 87 -5.93 11.22 -2.25
C HIS A 87 -7.30 10.58 -2.30
N PHE A 88 -8.12 10.96 -3.27
CA PHE A 88 -9.44 10.39 -3.49
C PHE A 88 -9.43 9.57 -4.78
N ARG A 89 -10.08 8.42 -4.76
CA ARG A 89 -10.32 7.59 -5.94
C ARG A 89 -11.61 6.82 -5.84
N GLY A 90 -12.12 6.41 -6.99
CA GLY A 90 -13.27 5.52 -7.10
C GLY A 90 -12.95 4.10 -6.68
N LYS A 91 -13.99 3.34 -6.35
CA LYS A 91 -13.86 1.93 -6.05
C LYS A 91 -13.54 1.15 -7.33
N SER A 92 -14.14 1.54 -8.46
CA SER A 92 -13.81 0.95 -9.77
C SER A 92 -12.32 1.12 -10.12
N GLU A 93 -11.78 2.34 -10.01
CA GLU A 93 -10.35 2.63 -10.21
C GLU A 93 -9.46 1.80 -9.26
N GLN A 94 -9.89 1.61 -8.01
CA GLN A 94 -9.14 0.80 -7.05
C GLN A 94 -9.12 -0.69 -7.41
N GLU A 95 -10.23 -1.23 -7.92
CA GLU A 95 -10.30 -2.62 -8.36
C GLU A 95 -9.39 -2.86 -9.57
N GLU A 96 -9.36 -1.96 -10.55
CA GLU A 96 -8.44 -2.03 -11.71
C GLU A 96 -6.96 -2.03 -11.31
N LEU A 97 -6.58 -1.22 -10.31
CA LEU A 97 -5.20 -1.19 -9.81
C LEU A 97 -4.80 -2.51 -9.16
N ILE A 98 -5.68 -3.12 -8.36
CA ILE A 98 -5.43 -4.42 -7.72
C ILE A 98 -5.29 -5.53 -8.76
N GLU A 99 -6.17 -5.56 -9.76
CA GLU A 99 -6.11 -6.55 -10.84
C GLU A 99 -4.79 -6.47 -11.60
N ARG A 100 -4.36 -5.25 -11.94
CA ARG A 100 -3.10 -5.03 -12.64
C ARG A 100 -1.87 -5.45 -11.83
N GLU A 101 -1.84 -5.16 -10.53
CA GLU A 101 -0.72 -5.58 -9.67
C GLU A 101 -0.64 -7.12 -9.58
N SER A 102 -1.79 -7.80 -9.58
CA SER A 102 -1.85 -9.27 -9.54
C SER A 102 -1.31 -9.92 -10.82
N GLU A 103 -1.56 -9.32 -11.99
CA GLU A 103 -1.03 -9.81 -13.28
C GLU A 103 0.50 -9.63 -13.40
N GLU A 104 1.06 -8.62 -12.74
CA GLU A 104 2.50 -8.33 -12.74
C GLU A 104 3.27 -9.29 -11.79
N GLU A 105 2.69 -9.70 -10.66
CA GLU A 105 3.29 -10.70 -9.74
C GLU A 105 3.36 -12.11 -10.36
N ASP A 106 2.33 -12.54 -11.10
CA ASP A 106 2.30 -13.85 -11.76
C ASP A 106 3.29 -13.96 -12.94
N ALA A 107 3.76 -12.83 -13.48
CA ALA A 107 4.71 -12.80 -14.60
C ALA A 107 6.19 -12.99 -14.19
N GLU A 108 6.52 -12.84 -12.89
CA GLU A 108 7.90 -12.98 -12.40
C GLU A 108 8.28 -14.42 -12.00
N ASP A 109 7.31 -15.35 -11.88
CA ASP A 109 7.56 -16.76 -11.51
C ASP A 109 7.96 -17.66 -12.70
N ASP A 110 7.75 -17.21 -13.94
CA ASP A 110 8.03 -18.00 -15.16
C ASP A 110 9.47 -17.85 -15.71
N LEU A 111 10.36 -17.08 -15.07
CA LEU A 111 11.75 -16.87 -15.53
C LEU A 111 12.83 -17.58 -14.69
N ALA A 112 12.46 -18.36 -13.67
CA ALA A 112 13.40 -19.14 -12.86
C ALA A 112 13.39 -20.64 -13.23
N GLY A 113 13.58 -20.98 -14.51
CA GLY A 113 13.39 -22.37 -14.95
C GLY A 113 14.06 -22.80 -16.24
N ASP A 114 15.27 -22.35 -16.58
CA ASP A 114 16.12 -23.14 -17.50
C ASP A 114 17.61 -22.72 -17.45
N ASP A 115 18.37 -23.30 -16.52
CA ASP A 115 19.84 -23.42 -16.67
C ASP A 115 20.25 -24.83 -16.25
N GLU A 116 19.74 -25.84 -16.97
CA GLU A 116 20.35 -27.18 -16.98
C GLU A 116 21.69 -27.09 -17.74
N ALA A 117 22.74 -26.68 -17.02
CA ALA A 117 24.11 -26.81 -17.47
C ALA A 117 24.47 -28.29 -17.63
N HIS A 118 24.31 -28.78 -18.85
CA HIS A 118 24.75 -30.10 -19.29
C HIS A 118 26.28 -30.06 -19.53
N ASP A 119 27.08 -30.45 -18.54
CA ASP A 119 28.50 -30.74 -18.76
C ASP A 119 28.92 -32.01 -18.02
N GLY A 120 29.03 -33.09 -18.78
CA GLY A 120 29.99 -34.17 -18.51
C GLY A 120 30.99 -34.20 -19.67
N PRO A 121 32.14 -34.90 -19.56
CA PRO A 121 32.39 -36.00 -18.63
C PRO A 121 33.83 -36.05 -18.06
N SER A 122 34.10 -37.16 -17.38
CA SER A 122 35.39 -37.89 -17.41
C SER A 122 36.22 -37.82 -16.14
N SER A 123 35.88 -38.75 -15.24
CA SER A 123 36.80 -39.33 -14.27
C SER A 123 37.93 -40.05 -15.01
N ASP A 124 39.14 -39.50 -14.99
CA ASP A 124 40.35 -40.29 -15.19
C ASP A 124 41.34 -40.03 -14.04
N ALA A 125 41.91 -41.14 -13.59
CA ALA A 125 42.41 -41.35 -12.26
C ALA A 125 43.80 -40.72 -12.06
N ALA A 126 43.94 -39.99 -10.96
CA ALA A 126 45.22 -39.49 -10.50
C ALA A 126 46.14 -40.62 -10.02
N ALA A 127 47.42 -40.41 -10.29
CA ALA A 127 48.50 -41.35 -10.24
C ALA A 127 48.86 -41.87 -8.83
N ALA A 128 49.54 -43.01 -8.87
CA ALA A 128 50.20 -43.72 -7.79
C ALA A 128 51.14 -42.88 -6.91
N GLN A 129 51.23 -43.27 -5.63
CA GLN A 129 52.42 -43.44 -4.75
C GLN A 129 51.98 -43.30 -3.27
N ARG A 130 52.51 -43.97 -2.23
CA ARG A 130 53.45 -45.08 -1.98
C ARG A 130 53.55 -45.21 -0.43
N ARG A 131 53.92 -46.40 0.08
CA ARG A 131 54.28 -46.78 1.48
C ARG A 131 53.09 -47.28 2.32
N VAL A 132 53.13 -48.44 2.97
CA VAL A 132 54.25 -49.15 3.65
C VAL A 132 54.35 -50.60 3.21
#